data_AF-A0A2V9ZJH1-F1
#
_entry.id   AF-A0A2V9ZJH1-F1
#
_cell.length_a   1.000
_cell.length_b   1.000
_cell.length_c   1.000
_cell.angle_alpha   90.00
_cell.angle_beta   90.00
_cell.angle_gamma   90.00
#
_symmetry.space_group_name_H-M   'P 1'
#
loop_
_entity.id
_entity.type
_entity.pdbx_description
1 polymer ?
#
loop_
_entity_poly.entity_id
_entity_poly.type
_entity_poly.pdbx_seq_one_letter_code
_entity_poly.pdbx_strand_id
1 'polypeptide(L)'
;LVLAAQFESFRDPFIILAGSVPLALSGALMFSFLGLTTLNIYSQVGLITLVGLISKNGILIVEFANHLQETGKDKLEAVIEAATTRLRPILMTTAATVVGHFPLVLAKGPGAGARNSIGIMLVSGMIIGTMFTLFVVPSIYMLVARKHAASDEQLLESELAEESEAVA
;
A
#
# COMPACT_ATOMS: atom_id res chain seq x y z
N LEU A 1 -15.71 -4.26 0.39
CA LEU A 1 -16.70 -4.84 -0.55
C LEU A 1 -16.30 -4.60 -2.00
N VAL A 2 -16.14 -3.36 -2.46
CA VAL A 2 -15.65 -3.07 -3.83
C VAL A 2 -14.32 -3.76 -4.12
N LEU A 3 -13.34 -3.70 -3.21
CA LEU A 3 -12.08 -4.42 -3.37
C LEU A 3 -12.25 -5.94 -3.45
N ALA A 4 -13.19 -6.53 -2.72
CA ALA A 4 -13.42 -7.97 -2.79
C ALA A 4 -14.02 -8.38 -4.13
N ALA A 5 -14.84 -7.52 -4.74
CA ALA A 5 -15.33 -7.71 -6.09
C ALA A 5 -14.21 -7.52 -7.13
N GLN A 6 -13.29 -6.56 -6.92
CA GLN A 6 -12.17 -6.30 -7.83
C GLN A 6 -11.14 -7.44 -7.86
N PHE A 7 -10.81 -7.99 -6.70
CA PHE A 7 -9.80 -9.05 -6.57
C PHE A 7 -10.40 -10.46 -6.66
N GLU A 8 -11.71 -10.61 -6.88
CA GLU A 8 -12.46 -11.87 -6.78
C GLU A 8 -12.13 -12.68 -5.50
N SER A 9 -11.69 -11.99 -4.45
CA SER A 9 -11.07 -12.57 -3.25
C SER A 9 -11.35 -11.70 -2.04
N PHE A 10 -11.72 -12.32 -0.92
CA PHE A 10 -11.89 -11.62 0.36
C PHE A 10 -10.58 -11.48 1.15
N ARG A 11 -9.54 -12.23 0.77
CA ARG A 11 -8.25 -12.26 1.50
C ARG A 11 -7.38 -11.07 1.14
N ASP A 12 -7.30 -10.73 -0.14
CA ASP A 12 -6.42 -9.66 -0.63
C ASP A 12 -6.86 -8.28 -0.12
N PRO A 13 -8.16 -7.92 -0.13
CA PRO A 13 -8.64 -6.71 0.52
C PRO A 13 -8.35 -6.68 2.02
N PHE A 14 -8.42 -7.84 2.69
CA PHE A 14 -8.12 -7.93 4.11
C PHE A 14 -6.65 -7.65 4.39
N ILE A 15 -5.73 -8.22 3.60
CA ILE A 15 -4.29 -7.97 3.68
C ILE A 15 -4.00 -6.47 3.52
N ILE A 16 -4.59 -5.84 2.51
CA ILE A 16 -4.39 -4.42 2.21
C ILE A 16 -4.90 -3.56 3.37
N LEU A 17 -6.15 -3.76 3.79
CA LEU A 17 -6.79 -2.91 4.80
C LEU A 17 -6.16 -3.13 6.18
N ALA A 18 -5.95 -4.38 6.60
CA ALA A 18 -5.33 -4.67 7.88
C ALA A 18 -3.86 -4.22 7.93
N GLY A 19 -3.15 -4.31 6.80
CA GLY A 19 -1.72 -4.03 6.74
C GLY A 19 -1.30 -2.59 6.51
N SER A 20 -2.19 -1.72 6.03
CA SER A 20 -1.83 -0.33 5.71
C SER A 20 -2.64 0.70 6.49
N VAL A 21 -3.94 0.47 6.70
CA VAL A 21 -4.85 1.49 7.24
C VAL A 21 -4.57 1.81 8.71
N PRO A 22 -4.49 0.83 9.64
CA PRO A 22 -4.21 1.13 11.05
C PRO A 22 -2.89 1.86 11.26
N LEU A 23 -1.87 1.51 10.46
CA LEU A 23 -0.54 2.11 10.54
C LEU A 23 -0.54 3.56 10.06
N ALA A 24 -1.21 3.86 8.94
CA ALA A 24 -1.35 5.23 8.48
C ALA A 24 -2.15 6.10 9.45
N LEU A 25 -3.26 5.55 10.00
CA LEU A 25 -4.05 6.25 11.01
C LEU A 25 -3.23 6.53 12.28
N SER A 26 -2.39 5.58 12.72
CA SER A 26 -1.50 5.80 13.86
C SER A 26 -0.50 6.94 13.60
N GLY A 27 0.06 7.02 12.39
CA GLY A 27 0.96 8.09 11.99
C GLY A 27 0.29 9.46 11.92
N ALA A 28 -0.95 9.51 11.41
CA ALA A 28 -1.73 10.74 11.35
C ALA A 28 -2.14 11.24 12.75
N LEU A 29 -2.65 10.34 13.59
CA LEU A 29 -3.15 10.68 14.92
C LEU A 29 -2.02 11.03 15.90
N MET A 30 -0.81 10.50 15.70
CA MET A 30 0.36 10.83 16.54
C MET A 30 0.55 12.35 16.63
N PHE A 31 0.51 13.07 15.51
CA PHE A 31 0.73 14.52 15.49
C PHE A 31 -0.45 15.32 16.07
N SER A 32 -1.68 14.79 16.01
CA SER A 32 -2.81 15.38 16.74
C SER A 32 -2.65 15.22 18.24
N PHE A 33 -2.14 14.07 18.71
CA PHE A 33 -1.90 13.82 20.13
C PHE A 33 -0.78 14.70 20.70
N LEU A 34 0.18 15.11 19.87
CA LEU A 34 1.23 16.09 20.22
C LEU A 34 0.71 17.54 20.35
N GLY A 35 -0.59 17.78 20.14
CA GLY A 35 -1.22 19.10 20.32
C GLY A 35 -1.15 20.02 19.10
N LEU A 36 -0.74 19.50 17.93
CA LEU A 36 -0.64 20.32 16.71
C LEU A 36 -2.00 20.59 16.05
N THR A 37 -2.99 19.75 16.33
CA THR A 37 -4.35 19.84 15.76
C THR A 37 -5.35 19.05 16.61
N THR A 38 -6.62 19.44 16.59
CA THR A 38 -7.73 18.76 17.28
C THR A 38 -8.48 17.80 16.35
N LEU A 39 -9.19 16.83 16.95
CA LEU A 39 -10.15 16.00 16.21
C LEU A 39 -11.42 16.82 15.92
N ASN A 40 -11.51 17.33 14.69
CA ASN A 40 -12.67 18.04 14.16
C ASN A 40 -13.10 17.43 12.82
N ILE A 41 -14.17 17.97 12.23
CA ILE A 41 -14.74 17.46 10.96
C ILE A 41 -13.69 17.48 9.84
N TYR A 42 -12.82 18.49 9.77
CA TYR A 42 -11.76 18.57 8.75
C TYR A 42 -10.68 17.51 8.97
N SER A 43 -10.28 17.26 10.22
CA SER A 43 -9.36 16.15 10.56
C SER A 43 -9.96 14.80 10.18
N GLN A 44 -11.26 14.59 10.44
CA GLN A 44 -11.96 13.34 10.06
C GLN A 44 -12.02 13.14 8.55
N VAL A 45 -12.34 14.19 7.78
CA VAL A 45 -12.27 14.13 6.31
C VAL A 45 -10.85 13.81 5.86
N GLY A 46 -9.83 14.41 6.47
CA GLY A 46 -8.42 14.10 6.22
C GLY A 46 -8.08 12.63 6.48
N LEU A 47 -8.57 12.05 7.57
CA LEU A 47 -8.39 10.62 7.89
C LEU A 47 -9.07 9.73 6.84
N ILE A 48 -10.29 10.05 6.41
CA ILE A 48 -11.00 9.28 5.37
C ILE A 48 -10.23 9.34 4.04
N THR A 49 -9.76 10.52 3.65
CA THR A 49 -8.92 10.68 2.45
C THR A 49 -7.61 9.91 2.56
N LEU A 50 -6.98 9.94 3.74
CA LEU A 50 -5.75 9.19 4.02
C LEU A 50 -5.95 7.68 3.85
N VAL A 51 -7.08 7.13 4.33
CA VAL A 51 -7.41 5.71 4.16
C VAL A 51 -7.42 5.33 2.68
N GLY A 52 -8.03 6.15 1.82
CA GLY A 52 -8.05 5.91 0.38
C GLY A 52 -6.66 5.99 -0.27
N LEU A 53 -5.90 7.04 0.08
CA LEU A 53 -4.56 7.25 -0.46
C LEU A 53 -3.59 6.13 -0.08
N ILE A 54 -3.62 5.67 1.18
CA ILE A 54 -2.75 4.59 1.62
C ILE A 54 -3.19 3.24 1.08
N SER A 55 -4.50 3.00 1.03
CA SER A 55 -5.04 1.76 0.47
C SER A 55 -4.61 1.60 -0.99
N LYS A 56 -4.59 2.67 -1.79
CA LYS A 56 -4.06 2.65 -3.16
C LYS A 56 -2.63 2.09 -3.24
N ASN A 57 -1.75 2.50 -2.32
CA ASN A 57 -0.37 2.02 -2.30
C ASN A 57 -0.31 0.52 -1.94
N GLY A 58 -1.12 0.07 -0.98
CA GLY A 58 -1.24 -1.35 -0.64
C GLY A 58 -1.84 -2.20 -1.76
N ILE A 59 -2.89 -1.70 -2.42
CA ILE A 59 -3.54 -2.33 -3.59
C ILE A 59 -2.50 -2.60 -4.68
N LEU A 60 -1.71 -1.60 -5.06
CA LEU A 60 -0.71 -1.74 -6.13
C LEU A 60 0.36 -2.80 -5.85
N ILE A 61 0.75 -2.98 -4.59
CA ILE A 61 1.72 -4.01 -4.20
C ILE A 61 1.08 -5.39 -4.30
N VAL A 62 -0.10 -5.56 -3.70
CA VAL A 62 -0.80 -6.86 -3.64
C VAL A 62 -1.26 -7.31 -5.01
N GLU A 63 -1.82 -6.41 -5.82
CA GLU A 63 -2.25 -6.67 -7.19
C GLU A 63 -1.09 -7.14 -8.07
N PHE A 64 0.05 -6.45 -8.01
CA PHE A 64 1.21 -6.82 -8.81
C PHE A 64 1.87 -8.11 -8.31
N ALA A 65 1.86 -8.37 -6.99
CA ALA A 65 2.33 -9.64 -6.43
C ALA A 65 1.43 -10.81 -6.84
N ASN A 66 0.10 -10.63 -6.84
CA ASN A 66 -0.84 -11.63 -7.34
C ASN A 66 -0.60 -11.91 -8.83
N HIS A 67 -0.49 -10.86 -9.64
CA HIS A 67 -0.21 -11.00 -11.07
C HIS A 67 1.11 -11.74 -11.33
N LEU A 68 2.16 -11.47 -10.57
CA LEU A 68 3.44 -12.18 -10.70
C LEU A 68 3.33 -13.66 -10.29
N GLN A 69 2.51 -14.00 -9.30
CA GLN A 69 2.23 -15.42 -9.00
C GLN A 69 1.42 -16.11 -10.10
N GLU A 70 0.47 -15.41 -10.73
CA GLU A 70 -0.27 -15.94 -11.88
C GLU A 70 0.66 -16.22 -13.07
N THR A 71 1.77 -15.48 -13.21
CA THR A 71 2.81 -15.78 -14.21
C THR A 71 3.75 -16.93 -13.83
N GLY A 72 3.56 -17.55 -12.66
CA GLY A 72 4.32 -18.71 -12.21
C GLY A 72 5.40 -18.42 -11.15
N LYS A 73 5.59 -17.17 -10.71
CA LYS A 73 6.61 -16.86 -9.70
C LYS A 73 6.20 -17.34 -8.31
N ASP A 74 7.19 -17.78 -7.53
CA ASP A 74 6.93 -18.11 -6.13
C ASP A 74 6.47 -16.85 -5.37
N LYS A 75 5.63 -17.09 -4.36
CA LYS A 75 5.03 -16.06 -3.51
C LYS A 75 6.04 -15.05 -2.97
N LEU A 76 7.22 -15.51 -2.54
CA LEU A 76 8.26 -14.66 -1.98
C LEU A 76 8.90 -13.78 -3.05
N GLU A 77 9.23 -14.34 -4.20
CA GLU A 77 9.84 -13.61 -5.30
C GLU A 77 8.87 -12.57 -5.87
N ALA A 78 7.60 -12.96 -6.05
CA ALA A 78 6.54 -12.10 -6.54
C ALA A 78 6.34 -10.85 -5.66
N VAL A 79 6.32 -11.00 -4.33
CA VAL A 79 6.10 -9.86 -3.44
C VAL A 79 7.31 -8.92 -3.35
N ILE A 80 8.53 -9.48 -3.39
CA ILE A 80 9.77 -8.70 -3.40
C ILE A 80 9.88 -7.89 -4.69
N GLU A 81 9.60 -8.51 -5.82
CA GLU A 81 9.63 -7.86 -7.13
C GLU A 81 8.53 -6.81 -7.27
N ALA A 82 7.31 -7.11 -6.79
CA ALA A 82 6.22 -6.15 -6.73
C ALA A 82 6.58 -4.93 -5.88
N ALA A 83 7.09 -5.14 -4.66
CA ALA A 83 7.50 -4.04 -3.79
C ALA A 83 8.61 -3.19 -4.43
N THR A 84 9.61 -3.83 -5.04
CA THR A 84 10.76 -3.14 -5.67
C THR A 84 10.34 -2.31 -6.89
N THR A 85 9.49 -2.88 -7.75
CA THR A 85 9.02 -2.22 -8.96
C THR A 85 8.08 -1.05 -8.65
N ARG A 86 7.25 -1.19 -7.60
CA ARG A 86 6.29 -0.17 -7.19
C ARG A 86 6.86 0.88 -6.25
N LEU A 87 8.05 0.67 -5.68
CA LEU A 87 8.69 1.61 -4.77
C LEU A 87 8.80 3.02 -5.36
N ARG A 88 9.31 3.14 -6.60
CA ARG A 88 9.47 4.43 -7.29
C ARG A 88 8.11 5.15 -7.50
N PRO A 89 7.08 4.50 -8.10
CA PRO A 89 5.74 5.08 -8.20
C PRO A 89 5.10 5.47 -6.85
N ILE A 90 5.24 4.64 -5.81
CA ILE A 90 4.67 4.90 -4.49
C ILE A 90 5.32 6.12 -3.84
N LEU A 91 6.65 6.23 -3.92
CA LEU A 91 7.37 7.39 -3.41
C LEU A 91 7.04 8.66 -4.20
N MET A 92 6.92 8.57 -5.53
CA MET A 92 6.55 9.70 -6.38
C MET A 92 5.17 10.28 -5.99
N THR A 93 4.17 9.42 -5.85
CA THR A 93 2.81 9.84 -5.47
C THR A 93 2.76 10.37 -4.05
N THR A 94 3.43 9.69 -3.10
CA THR A 94 3.54 10.15 -1.72
C THR A 94 4.20 11.52 -1.63
N ALA A 95 5.32 11.72 -2.32
CA ALA A 95 6.00 13.01 -2.37
C ALA A 95 5.11 14.10 -2.97
N ALA A 96 4.41 13.82 -4.07
CA ALA A 96 3.49 14.77 -4.70
C ALA A 96 2.36 15.17 -3.75
N THR A 97 1.75 14.20 -3.05
CA THR A 97 0.69 14.48 -2.07
C THR A 97 1.23 15.29 -0.89
N VAL A 98 2.37 14.90 -0.32
CA VAL A 98 2.98 15.59 0.82
C VAL A 98 3.32 17.02 0.46
N VAL A 99 4.04 17.24 -0.64
CA VAL A 99 4.43 18.58 -1.09
C VAL A 99 3.21 19.41 -1.46
N GLY A 100 2.20 18.82 -2.11
CA GLY A 100 0.96 19.51 -2.47
C GLY A 100 0.13 19.97 -1.27
N HIS A 101 0.14 19.23 -0.16
CA HIS A 101 -0.62 19.55 1.04
C HIS A 101 0.22 20.26 2.12
N PHE A 102 1.55 20.31 1.96
CA PHE A 102 2.45 20.99 2.87
C PHE A 102 2.08 22.47 3.13
N PRO A 103 1.68 23.27 2.13
CA PRO A 103 1.26 24.66 2.36
C PRO A 103 0.03 24.80 3.28
N LEU A 104 -0.84 23.78 3.34
CA LEU A 104 -2.02 23.80 4.21
C LEU A 104 -1.64 23.72 5.69
N VAL A 105 -0.54 23.02 6.00
CA VAL A 105 0.02 22.92 7.35
C VAL A 105 0.53 24.29 7.81
N LEU A 106 1.13 25.07 6.91
CA LEU A 106 1.72 26.37 7.22
C LEU A 106 0.73 27.54 7.10
N ALA A 107 -0.54 27.27 6.76
CA ALA A 107 -1.51 28.31 6.51
C ALA A 107 -1.79 29.16 7.76
N LYS A 108 -1.82 30.48 7.60
CA LYS A 108 -2.13 31.47 8.64
C LYS A 108 -3.36 32.31 8.24
N GLY A 109 -4.00 32.96 9.21
CA GLY A 109 -5.14 33.83 8.99
C GLY A 109 -6.52 33.14 9.06
N PRO A 110 -7.58 33.76 8.51
CA PRO A 110 -8.94 33.23 8.61
C PRO A 110 -9.07 31.81 8.04
N GLY A 111 -9.69 30.91 8.81
CA GLY A 111 -9.84 29.50 8.44
C GLY A 111 -8.56 28.66 8.52
N ALA A 112 -7.47 29.17 9.11
CA ALA A 112 -6.22 28.43 9.26
C ALA A 112 -6.38 27.13 10.04
N GLY A 113 -7.19 27.12 11.11
CA GLY A 113 -7.44 25.91 11.91
C GLY A 113 -7.98 24.75 11.07
N ALA A 114 -8.92 25.01 10.16
CA ALA A 114 -9.48 24.00 9.26
C ALA A 114 -8.45 23.46 8.26
N ARG A 115 -7.68 24.35 7.62
CA ARG A 115 -6.64 23.99 6.63
C ARG A 115 -5.49 23.21 7.27
N ASN A 116 -5.03 23.67 8.43
CA ASN A 116 -3.97 23.01 9.19
C ASN A 116 -4.42 21.63 9.67
N SER A 117 -5.67 21.50 10.15
CA SER A 117 -6.23 20.22 10.61
C SER A 117 -6.18 19.12 9.54
N ILE A 118 -6.71 19.39 8.35
CA ILE A 118 -6.67 18.42 7.24
C ILE A 118 -5.25 18.22 6.70
N GLY A 119 -4.46 19.30 6.60
CA GLY A 119 -3.09 19.27 6.10
C GLY A 119 -2.18 18.38 6.94
N ILE A 120 -2.24 18.51 8.27
CA ILE A 120 -1.41 17.69 9.17
C ILE A 120 -1.79 16.21 9.07
N MET A 121 -3.08 15.87 9.05
CA MET A 121 -3.52 14.47 8.93
C MET A 121 -2.99 13.82 7.66
N LEU A 122 -3.06 14.53 6.53
CA LEU A 122 -2.58 14.01 5.25
C LEU A 122 -1.06 13.92 5.19
N VAL A 123 -0.33 14.97 5.58
CA VAL A 123 1.14 14.99 5.49
C VAL A 123 1.78 13.96 6.41
N SER A 124 1.42 13.97 7.69
CA SER A 124 2.00 13.03 8.67
C SER A 124 1.58 11.58 8.40
N GLY A 125 0.29 11.38 8.09
CA GLY A 125 -0.26 10.07 7.76
C GLY A 125 0.37 9.47 6.50
N MET A 126 0.61 10.26 5.46
CA MET A 126 1.23 9.78 4.23
C MET A 126 2.71 9.43 4.42
N ILE A 127 3.48 10.26 5.14
CA ILE A 127 4.91 9.98 5.38
C ILE A 127 5.06 8.68 6.16
N ILE A 128 4.40 8.58 7.31
CA ILE A 128 4.52 7.44 8.22
C ILE A 128 3.82 6.21 7.62
N GLY A 129 2.61 6.40 7.09
CA GLY A 129 1.81 5.34 6.48
C GLY A 129 2.52 4.71 5.29
N THR A 130 3.12 5.49 4.40
CA THR A 130 3.85 4.94 3.23
C THR A 130 5.07 4.15 3.68
N MET A 131 5.85 4.66 4.65
CA MET A 131 6.97 3.90 5.21
C MET A 131 6.51 2.55 5.75
N PHE A 132 5.49 2.52 6.61
CA PHE A 132 4.97 1.26 7.14
C PHE A 132 4.37 0.36 6.06
N THR A 133 3.62 0.91 5.11
CA THR A 133 2.96 0.13 4.05
C THR A 133 3.98 -0.63 3.21
N LEU A 134 5.11 -0.01 2.87
CA LEU A 134 6.17 -0.64 2.08
C LEU A 134 6.82 -1.85 2.77
N PHE A 135 6.81 -1.91 4.11
CA PHE A 135 7.40 -3.04 4.87
C PHE A 135 6.34 -4.02 5.39
N VAL A 136 5.21 -3.52 5.87
CA VAL A 136 4.18 -4.31 6.53
C VAL A 136 3.29 -5.03 5.53
N VAL A 137 2.94 -4.41 4.40
CA VAL A 137 2.09 -5.06 3.39
C VAL A 137 2.76 -6.30 2.81
N PRO A 138 4.04 -6.27 2.35
CA PRO A 138 4.73 -7.48 1.92
C PRO A 138 4.79 -8.57 3.00
N SER A 139 4.99 -8.17 4.25
CA SER A 139 5.09 -9.10 5.38
C SER A 139 3.76 -9.81 5.66
N ILE A 140 2.64 -9.07 5.67
CA ILE A 140 1.30 -9.65 5.88
C ILE A 140 0.87 -10.46 4.66
N TYR A 141 1.25 -10.03 3.46
CA TYR A 141 1.04 -10.80 2.23
C TYR A 141 1.70 -12.18 2.33
N MET A 142 2.96 -12.25 2.78
CA MET A 142 3.66 -13.52 3.01
C MET A 142 2.95 -14.44 4.01
N LEU A 143 2.31 -13.90 5.04
CA LEU A 143 1.59 -14.69 6.05
C LEU A 143 0.23 -15.18 5.57
N VAL A 144 -0.52 -14.36 4.80
CA VAL A 144 -1.96 -14.57 4.58
C VAL A 144 -2.31 -14.92 3.13
N ALA A 145 -1.54 -14.46 2.14
CA ALA A 145 -1.88 -14.69 0.75
C ALA A 145 -1.85 -16.18 0.38
N ARG A 146 -2.80 -16.59 -0.47
CA ARG A 146 -2.92 -17.97 -0.93
C ARG A 146 -1.76 -18.25 -1.89
N LYS A 147 -1.14 -19.44 -1.82
CA LYS A 147 -0.16 -19.86 -2.84
C LYS A 147 -0.95 -20.09 -4.13
N HIS A 148 -0.80 -19.23 -5.13
CA HIS A 148 -1.19 -19.58 -6.49
C HIS A 148 -0.05 -20.46 -7.00
N ALA A 149 -0.25 -21.77 -6.92
CA ALA A 149 0.74 -22.72 -7.39
C ALA A 149 0.91 -22.49 -8.89
N ALA A 150 2.16 -22.31 -9.34
CA ALA A 150 2.53 -22.54 -10.72
C ALA A 150 1.91 -23.87 -11.13
N SER A 151 1.08 -23.84 -12.17
CA SER A 151 0.51 -25.02 -12.79
C SER A 151 1.64 -26.02 -13.01
N ASP A 152 1.43 -27.29 -12.65
CA ASP A 152 2.38 -28.40 -12.88
C ASP A 152 2.92 -28.44 -14.32
N GLU A 153 2.22 -27.79 -15.25
CA GLU A 153 2.56 -27.52 -16.65
C GLU A 153 3.87 -26.74 -16.86
N GLN A 154 4.23 -25.77 -16.01
CA GLN A 154 5.49 -25.00 -16.15
C GLN A 154 6.71 -25.77 -15.62
N LEU A 155 6.53 -26.62 -14.60
CA LEU A 155 7.56 -27.55 -14.14
C LEU A 155 7.87 -28.58 -15.23
N LEU A 156 6.81 -29.11 -15.87
CA LEU A 156 6.94 -29.98 -17.04
C LEU A 156 7.63 -29.28 -18.21
N GLU A 157 7.29 -28.03 -18.55
CA GLU A 157 7.99 -27.30 -19.62
C GLU A 157 9.47 -27.02 -19.29
N SER A 158 9.81 -26.74 -18.02
CA SER A 158 11.20 -26.57 -17.59
C SER A 158 12.00 -27.87 -17.60
N GLU A 159 11.40 -28.99 -17.18
CA GLU A 159 12.03 -30.32 -17.24
C GLU A 159 12.22 -30.77 -18.70
N LEU A 160 11.24 -30.51 -19.58
CA LEU A 160 11.33 -30.83 -21.00
C LEU A 160 12.35 -29.95 -21.74
N ALA A 161 12.52 -28.69 -21.33
CA ALA A 161 13.53 -27.80 -21.89
C ALA A 161 14.95 -28.22 -21.46
N GLU A 162 15.15 -28.60 -20.18
CA GLU A 162 16.42 -29.13 -19.68
C GLU A 162 16.77 -30.48 -20.33
N GLU A 163 15.80 -31.39 -20.52
CA GLU A 163 16.02 -32.65 -21.23
C GLU A 163 16.37 -32.43 -22.71
N SER A 164 15.75 -31.45 -23.38
CA SER A 164 16.06 -31.15 -24.79
C SER A 164 17.45 -30.56 -24.99
N GLU A 165 17.98 -29.79 -24.03
CA GLU A 165 19.36 -29.28 -24.08
C GLU A 165 20.40 -30.34 -23.70
N ALA A 166 20.05 -31.29 -22.83
CA ALA A 166 20.95 -32.37 -22.42
C ALA A 166 21.15 -33.46 -23.50
N VAL A 167 20.23 -33.56 -24.47
CA VAL A 167 20.23 -34.59 -25.54
C VAL A 167 20.80 -34.05 -26.88
N ALA A 168 21.01 -32.74 -27.01
CA ALA A 168 21.59 -32.08 -28.19
C ALA A 168 23.13 -31.97 -28.11
#